data_AF-A0A4Y8LI44-F1
#
_entry.id   AF-A0A4Y8LI44-F1
#
_cell.length_a   1.000
_cell.length_b   1.000
_cell.length_c   1.000
_cell.angle_alpha   90.00
_cell.angle_beta   90.00
_cell.angle_gamma   90.00
#
_symmetry.space_group_name_H-M   'P 1'
#
loop_
_entity.id
_entity.type
_entity.pdbx_description
1 polymer ?
#
loop_
_entity_poly.entity_id
_entity_poly.type
_entity_poly.pdbx_seq_one_letter_code
_entity_poly.pdbx_strand_id
1 'polypeptide(L)' 'MNPKKLIYATFHIIGPILYFFAYITMQYLNGVPLSESMSDALSIIAIYLVGVSILWLFSMDKLDKAIEADKKAKQQNQS' A
#
# COMPACT_ATOMS: atom_id res chain seq x y z
N MET A 1 11.66 -0.73 -13.85
CA MET A 1 10.90 -1.32 -12.72
C MET A 1 9.46 -1.53 -13.15
N ASN A 2 8.83 -2.69 -12.87
CA ASN A 2 7.45 -2.95 -13.30
C ASN A 2 6.47 -2.07 -12.47
N PRO A 3 5.70 -1.15 -13.09
CA PRO A 3 4.82 -0.22 -12.37
C PRO A 3 3.80 -0.94 -11.48
N LYS A 4 3.31 -2.10 -11.91
CA LYS A 4 2.42 -2.95 -11.11
C LYS A 4 3.07 -3.37 -9.79
N LYS A 5 4.34 -3.78 -9.83
CA LYS A 5 5.10 -4.21 -8.65
C LYS A 5 5.37 -3.05 -7.69
N LEU A 6 5.62 -1.85 -8.24
CA LEU A 6 5.78 -0.64 -7.43
C LEU A 6 4.49 -0.28 -6.70
N ILE A 7 3.37 -0.22 -7.41
CA ILE A 7 2.06 0.10 -6.83
C ILE A 7 1.70 -0.95 -5.78
N TYR A 8 1.90 -2.23 -6.07
CA TYR A 8 1.67 -3.30 -5.09
C TYR A 8 2.50 -3.09 -3.82
N ALA A 9 3.81 -2.86 -3.95
CA ALA A 9 4.70 -2.64 -2.81
C ALA A 9 4.30 -1.39 -2.01
N THR A 10 3.89 -0.31 -2.66
CA THR A 10 3.44 0.91 -1.98
C THR A 10 2.25 0.65 -1.08
N PHE A 11 1.20 -0.02 -1.59
CA PHE A 11 -0.03 -0.24 -0.83
C PHE A 11 0.05 -1.42 0.15
N HIS A 12 0.80 -2.49 -0.15
CA HIS A 12 0.85 -3.67 0.71
C HIS A 12 2.02 -3.68 1.69
N ILE A 13 3.05 -2.84 1.48
CA ILE A 13 4.27 -2.85 2.29
C ILE A 13 4.54 -1.45 2.85
N ILE A 14 4.76 -0.47 1.99
CA ILE A 14 5.21 0.87 2.42
C ILE A 14 4.15 1.55 3.29
N GLY A 15 2.88 1.55 2.85
CA GLY A 15 1.77 2.14 3.60
C GLY A 15 1.61 1.57 5.01
N PRO A 16 1.43 0.25 5.18
CA PRO A 16 1.32 -0.40 6.49
C PRO A 16 2.52 -0.12 7.41
N ILE A 17 3.74 -0.15 6.86
CA ILE A 17 4.96 0.11 7.63
C ILE A 17 5.00 1.55 8.12
N LEU A 18 4.73 2.52 7.24
CA LEU A 18 4.69 3.93 7.62
C LEU A 18 3.62 4.20 8.68
N TYR A 19 2.43 3.61 8.52
CA TYR A 19 1.37 3.71 9.51
C TYR A 19 1.81 3.14 10.86
N PHE A 20 2.42 1.94 10.87
CA PHE A 20 2.91 1.31 12.09
C PHE A 20 3.89 2.21 12.84
N PHE A 21 4.93 2.72 12.17
CA PHE A 21 5.91 3.58 12.82
C PHE A 21 5.32 4.90 13.29
N ALA A 22 4.46 5.53 12.49
CA ALA A 22 3.81 6.79 12.86
C ALA A 22 2.90 6.62 14.08
N TYR A 23 2.08 5.57 14.08
CA TYR A 23 1.15 5.28 15.17
C TYR A 23 1.88 4.92 16.46
N ILE A 24 2.87 4.01 16.40
CA ILE A 24 3.67 3.63 17.57
C ILE A 24 4.43 4.83 18.14
N THR A 25 5.01 5.68 17.30
CA THR A 25 5.72 6.89 17.76
C THR A 25 4.75 7.84 18.47
N MET A 26 3.56 8.09 17.90
CA MET A 26 2.54 8.94 18.53
C MET A 26 2.08 8.37 19.88
N GLN A 27 1.76 7.09 19.95
CA GLN A 27 1.26 6.46 21.17
C GLN A 27 2.34 6.41 22.27
N TYR A 28 3.60 6.19 21.90
CA TYR A 28 4.73 6.28 22.82
C TYR A 28 4.88 7.68 23.41
N LEU A 29 4.75 8.74 22.60
CA LEU A 29 4.77 10.13 23.07
C LEU A 29 3.60 10.46 24.01
N ASN A 30 2.45 9.81 23.82
CA ASN A 30 1.28 9.93 24.68
C ASN A 30 1.35 9.07 25.96
N GLY A 31 2.44 8.32 26.18
CA GLY A 31 2.63 7.50 27.37
C GLY A 31 1.82 6.20 27.38
N VAL A 32 1.29 5.76 26.23
CA VAL A 32 0.53 4.51 26.11
C VAL A 32 1.50 3.32 26.07
N PRO A 33 1.18 2.18 26.73
CA PRO A 33 2.00 0.98 26.65
C PRO A 33 2.26 0.54 25.20
N LEU A 34 3.52 0.21 24.89
CA LEU A 34 3.92 -0.24 23.56
C LEU A 34 3.20 -1.53 23.15
N SER A 35 2.97 -2.45 24.07
CA SER A 35 2.27 -3.72 23.79
C SER A 35 0.83 -3.51 23.32
N GLU A 36 0.10 -2.60 23.96
CA GLU A 36 -1.28 -2.24 23.57
C GLU A 36 -1.27 -1.53 22.22
N SER A 37 -0.37 -0.56 22.06
CA SER A 37 -0.22 0.21 20.82
C SER A 37 0.17 -0.67 19.62
N MET A 38 1.02 -1.67 19.82
CA MET A 38 1.39 -2.64 18.80
C MET A 38 0.22 -3.54 18.42
N SER A 39 -0.54 -4.03 19.39
CA SER A 39 -1.73 -4.85 19.13
C SER A 39 -2.77 -4.08 18.31
N ASP A 40 -3.06 -2.83 18.69
CA ASP A 40 -3.99 -1.97 17.97
C ASP A 40 -3.52 -1.65 16.55
N ALA A 41 -2.24 -1.26 16.40
CA ALA A 41 -1.67 -0.97 15.09
C ALA A 41 -1.74 -2.18 14.15
N LEU A 42 -1.39 -3.37 14.64
CA LEU A 42 -1.42 -4.61 13.86
C LEU A 42 -2.86 -4.99 13.47
N SER A 43 -3.83 -4.79 14.35
CA SER A 43 -5.24 -5.03 14.06
C SER A 43 -5.75 -4.13 12.92
N ILE A 44 -5.41 -2.83 12.97
CA ILE A 44 -5.77 -1.87 11.92
C ILE A 44 -5.08 -2.21 10.60
N ILE A 45 -3.80 -2.58 10.64
CA ILE A 45 -3.04 -3.01 9.45
C ILE A 45 -3.66 -4.27 8.85
N ALA A 46 -4.11 -5.23 9.65
CA ALA A 46 -4.76 -6.43 9.16
C ALA A 46 -6.04 -6.11 8.38
N ILE A 47 -6.91 -5.26 8.95
CA ILE A 47 -8.15 -4.83 8.28
C ILE A 47 -7.82 -4.05 7.00
N TYR A 48 -6.84 -3.15 7.06
CA TYR A 48 -6.37 -2.39 5.89
C TYR A 48 -5.88 -3.32 4.78
N LEU A 49 -5.04 -4.31 5.10
CA LEU A 49 -4.52 -5.26 4.12
C LEU A 49 -5.62 -6.11 3.50
N VAL A 50 -6.63 -6.52 4.26
CA VAL A 50 -7.81 -7.22 3.71
C VAL A 50 -8.54 -6.33 2.72
N GLY A 51 -8.83 -5.08 3.09
CA GLY A 51 -9.50 -4.13 2.20
C GLY A 51 -8.70 -3.83 0.92
N VAL A 52 -7.39 -3.59 1.07
CA VAL A 52 -6.48 -3.37 -0.07
C VAL A 52 -6.40 -4.61 -0.95
N SER A 53 -6.34 -5.81 -0.38
CA SER A 53 -6.32 -7.06 -1.15
C SER A 53 -7.61 -7.23 -1.97
N ILE A 54 -8.77 -6.93 -1.38
CA ILE A 54 -10.05 -6.95 -2.08
C ILE A 54 -10.06 -5.93 -3.22
N LEU A 55 -9.67 -4.68 -2.95
CA LEU A 55 -9.56 -3.65 -3.99
C LEU A 55 -8.59 -4.05 -5.10
N TRP A 56 -7.48 -4.69 -4.74
CA TRP A 56 -6.47 -5.14 -5.68
C TRP A 56 -7.04 -6.17 -6.66
N LEU A 57 -7.82 -7.14 -6.17
CA LEU A 57 -8.48 -8.14 -7.02
C LEU A 57 -9.37 -7.49 -8.08
N PHE A 58 -10.15 -6.47 -7.71
CA PHE A 58 -11.03 -5.76 -8.67
C PHE A 58 -10.28 -4.77 -9.56
N SER A 59 -9.16 -4.23 -9.09
CA SER A 59 -8.43 -3.18 -9.79
C SER A 59 -7.33 -3.72 -10.71
N MET A 60 -6.91 -4.98 -10.55
CA MET A 60 -5.78 -5.55 -11.29
C MET A 60 -5.99 -5.49 -12.80
N ASP A 61 -7.19 -5.83 -13.28
CA ASP A 61 -7.54 -5.82 -14.70
C ASP A 61 -7.52 -4.41 -15.31
N LYS A 62 -7.92 -3.40 -14.53
CA LYS A 62 -7.88 -1.99 -14.96
C LYS A 62 -6.44 -1.47 -14.96
N LEU A 63 -5.65 -1.88 -13.96
CA LEU A 63 -4.26 -1.49 -13.83
C LEU A 63 -3.41 -2.03 -14.98
N ASP A 64 -3.60 -3.30 -15.36
CA ASP A 64 -2.87 -3.91 -16.48
C ASP A 64 -3.20 -3.20 -17.80
N LYS A 65 -4.48 -2.88 -18.05
CA LYS A 65 -4.89 -2.09 -19.23
C LYS A 65 -4.27 -0.70 -19.25
N ALA A 66 -4.21 -0.02 -18.10
CA ALA A 66 -3.59 1.31 -17.99
C ALA A 66 -2.08 1.26 -18.24
N ILE A 67 -1.38 0.25 -17.71
CA ILE A 67 0.06 0.05 -17.92
C ILE A 67 0.37 -0.25 -19.40
N GLU A 68 -0.46 -1.05 -20.07
CA GLU A 68 -0.31 -1.30 -21.50
C GLU A 68 -0.58 -0.05 -22.36
N ALA A 69 -1.60 0.73 -22.01
CA ALA A 69 -1.90 1.99 -22.69
C ALA A 69 -0.74 3.00 -22.56
N ASP A 70 -0.16 3.15 -21.36
CA ASP A 70 1.01 4.02 -21.15
C ASP A 70 2.23 3.56 -21.95
N LYS A 71 2.48 2.24 -22.01
CA LYS A 71 3.55 1.67 -22.84
C LYS A 71 3.36 1.99 -24.32
N LYS A 72 2.15 1.81 -24.86
CA LYS A 72 1.84 2.10 -26.27
C LYS A 72 1.98 3.60 -26.58
N ALA A 73 1.52 4.48 -25.69
CA ALA A 73 1.66 5.92 -25.83
C ALA A 73 3.13 6.38 -25.84
N LYS A 74 3.99 5.76 -25.01
CA LYS A 74 5.44 6.04 -25.03
C LYS A 74 6.13 5.59 -26.31
N GLN A 75 5.71 4.46 -26.88
CA GLN A 75 6.27 3.97 -28.15
C GLN A 75 5.88 4.87 -29.34
N GLN A 76 4.64 5.38 -29.38
CA GLN A 76 4.21 6.31 -30.43
C GLN A 76 4.84 7.71 -30.34
N ASN A 77 5.27 8.16 -29.16
CA ASN A 77 5.97 9.45 -29.01
C ASN A 77 7.48 9.36 -29.28
N GLN A 78 8.01 8.16 -29.55
CA GLN A 78 9.43 7.93 -29.86
C GLN A 78 9.68 7.55 -31.34
N SER A 79 8.62 7.51 -32.15
CA SER A 79 8.63 7.25 -33.60
C SER A 79 8.18 8.49 -34.37
#